data_AF-A0A2R5LJ73-F1
#
_entry.id   AF-A0A2R5LJ73-F1
#
_cell.length_a   1.000
_cell.length_b   1.000
_cell.length_c   1.000
_cell.angle_alpha   90.00
_cell.angle_beta   90.00
_cell.angle_gamma   90.00
#
_symmetry.space_group_name_H-M   'P 1'
#
loop_
_entity.id
_entity.type
_entity.pdbx_description
1 polymer ?
#
loop_
_entity_poly.entity_id
_entity_poly.type
_entity_poly.pdbx_seq_one_letter_code
_entity_poly.pdbx_strand_id
1 'polypeptide(L)'
;MISEAAYTKVCTTLPSVDGDLRRMPQVVKKWQVFPGRNKFYCDGRLMMARQTGVFYVTVVLIVGTCTLFFVFDCPYLATEISPAIPAVAGFLFLFVMSSLFRTSFSDPGVIPRATTDEAADIEKQIEVPNGSSSPTFRPPPRTKEVVVSGQTVKLKYCFTCKIFRPPRASHCSLCDNCVERFDHHCPWVGNCVGKRNYRYFYIFIISLAFLCVFVFSCVITHLVFVARDQDSFLEAIKKSPASIVEGVVCFFSVWSILGLAGFHTYLTTSNQTTNEDIKGSFSSKRGQDVYNPYSRGSLLSNCASVLCSPAPPSMIDRRGVVIPESVPVVRDSYGTVKTFHVPPRVCNTGTALPT
;
A
#
# COMPACT_ATOMS: atom_id res chain seq x y z
N MET A 1 -51.09 22.65 -32.96
CA MET A 1 -51.48 23.28 -31.69
C MET A 1 -50.66 22.63 -30.59
N ILE A 2 -49.90 23.49 -29.90
CA ILE A 2 -49.01 23.21 -28.78
C ILE A 2 -49.88 22.80 -27.58
N SER A 3 -49.49 21.77 -26.83
CA SER A 3 -50.08 21.48 -25.51
C SER A 3 -48.95 21.47 -24.49
N GLU A 4 -49.05 22.44 -23.59
CA GLU A 4 -48.06 22.89 -22.62
C GLU A 4 -47.75 21.85 -21.53
N ALA A 5 -46.50 21.89 -21.07
CA ALA A 5 -46.05 21.23 -19.86
C ALA A 5 -46.65 21.94 -18.63
N ALA A 6 -47.45 21.21 -17.84
CA ALA A 6 -47.94 21.69 -16.54
C ALA A 6 -46.82 21.58 -15.49
N TYR A 7 -46.30 22.74 -15.08
CA TYR A 7 -45.43 22.91 -13.92
C TYR A 7 -46.24 22.72 -12.62
N THR A 8 -45.92 21.69 -11.83
CA THR A 8 -46.44 21.56 -10.46
C THR A 8 -45.52 22.32 -9.50
N LYS A 9 -46.01 23.45 -8.95
CA LYS A 9 -45.35 24.21 -7.88
C LYS A 9 -45.18 23.32 -6.64
N VAL A 10 -43.93 23.06 -6.24
CA VAL A 10 -43.63 22.49 -4.92
C VAL A 10 -43.85 23.57 -3.88
N CYS A 11 -44.82 23.35 -2.99
CA CYS A 11 -45.16 24.25 -1.89
C CYS A 11 -44.02 24.30 -0.87
N THR A 12 -43.35 25.45 -0.73
CA THR A 12 -42.45 25.74 0.39
C THR A 12 -43.24 26.34 1.55
N THR A 13 -43.69 25.49 2.46
CA THR A 13 -44.09 25.91 3.81
C THR A 13 -43.44 25.00 4.83
N LEU A 14 -42.36 25.48 5.45
CA LEU A 14 -41.74 24.86 6.63
C LEU A 14 -42.56 25.27 7.87
N PRO A 15 -42.90 24.35 8.79
CA PRO A 15 -43.34 24.74 10.12
C PRO A 15 -42.16 25.34 10.88
N SER A 16 -42.36 26.53 11.44
CA SER A 16 -41.46 27.13 12.42
C SER A 16 -41.51 26.31 13.72
N VAL A 17 -40.40 25.65 14.03
CA VAL A 17 -40.14 25.12 15.37
C VAL A 17 -38.92 25.86 15.90
N ASP A 18 -39.16 26.60 16.98
CA ASP A 18 -38.18 27.31 17.78
C ASP A 18 -37.07 26.39 18.28
N GLY A 19 -35.85 26.93 18.33
CA GLY A 19 -34.88 26.58 19.36
C GLY A 19 -34.20 25.21 19.28
N ASP A 20 -33.49 24.93 18.20
CA ASP A 20 -32.21 24.21 18.32
C ASP A 20 -31.29 24.62 17.16
N LEU A 21 -30.07 25.04 17.47
CA LEU A 21 -29.08 25.41 16.46
C LEU A 21 -28.89 24.22 15.53
N ARG A 22 -29.37 24.35 14.28
CA ARG A 22 -29.23 23.40 13.19
C ARG A 22 -27.79 22.89 13.12
N ARG A 23 -27.52 21.76 13.76
CA ARG A 23 -26.31 20.98 13.57
C ARG A 23 -26.42 20.43 12.15
N MET A 24 -25.84 21.13 11.18
CA MET A 24 -25.78 20.62 9.81
C MET A 24 -25.25 19.18 9.87
N PRO A 25 -25.90 18.21 9.21
CA PRO A 25 -25.41 16.83 9.22
C PRO A 25 -23.96 16.86 8.75
N GLN A 26 -23.04 16.50 9.65
CA GLN A 26 -21.62 16.55 9.37
C GLN A 26 -21.34 15.61 8.20
N VAL A 27 -20.89 16.16 7.07
CA VAL A 27 -20.57 15.37 5.88
C VAL A 27 -19.39 14.46 6.20
N VAL A 28 -19.67 13.18 6.43
CA VAL A 28 -18.63 12.18 6.71
C VAL A 28 -18.03 11.69 5.40
N LYS A 29 -16.70 11.72 5.30
CA LYS A 29 -15.95 11.16 4.16
C LYS A 29 -15.70 9.68 4.35
N LYS A 30 -15.72 8.90 3.26
CA LYS A 30 -15.52 7.45 3.28
C LYS A 30 -14.19 7.03 3.92
N TRP A 31 -13.12 7.81 3.77
CA TRP A 31 -11.83 7.53 4.43
C TRP A 31 -11.89 7.59 5.97
N GLN A 32 -12.83 8.36 6.54
CA GLN A 32 -12.97 8.51 8.00
C GLN A 32 -13.62 7.27 8.64
N VAL A 33 -14.45 6.56 7.88
CA VAL A 33 -15.15 5.33 8.31
C VAL A 33 -14.61 4.09 7.59
N PHE A 34 -13.39 4.19 7.05
CA PHE A 34 -12.80 3.10 6.30
C PHE A 34 -12.60 1.86 7.19
N PRO A 35 -13.08 0.67 6.78
CA PRO A 35 -13.19 -0.48 7.68
C PRO A 35 -11.85 -1.17 7.98
N GLY A 36 -10.77 -0.83 7.26
CA GLY A 36 -9.43 -1.36 7.49
C GLY A 36 -8.61 -0.59 8.52
N ARG A 37 -7.39 -1.04 8.78
CA ARG A 37 -6.47 -0.44 9.78
C ARG A 37 -5.55 0.64 9.19
N ASN A 38 -5.74 1.02 7.94
CA ASN A 38 -4.93 2.04 7.29
C ASN A 38 -5.12 3.42 7.94
N LYS A 39 -4.06 4.21 7.97
CA LYS A 39 -4.10 5.62 8.36
C LYS A 39 -4.20 6.48 7.11
N PHE A 40 -5.01 7.53 7.19
CA PHE A 40 -5.24 8.47 6.11
C PHE A 40 -4.79 9.87 6.51
N TYR A 41 -4.21 10.59 5.56
CA TYR A 41 -3.77 11.98 5.76
C TYR A 41 -4.15 12.84 4.56
N CYS A 42 -4.10 14.16 4.73
CA CYS A 42 -4.38 15.15 3.69
C CYS A 42 -5.76 14.92 3.02
N ASP A 43 -6.83 14.85 3.80
CA ASP A 43 -8.19 14.58 3.31
C ASP A 43 -8.27 13.28 2.49
N GLY A 44 -7.72 12.19 3.02
CA GLY A 44 -7.75 10.87 2.40
C GLY A 44 -6.87 10.70 1.15
N ARG A 45 -6.03 11.69 0.81
CA ARG A 45 -5.11 11.59 -0.35
C ARG A 45 -3.96 10.63 -0.09
N LEU A 46 -3.41 10.67 1.11
CA LEU A 46 -2.33 9.77 1.54
C LEU A 46 -2.93 8.61 2.31
N MET A 47 -2.41 7.40 2.07
CA MET A 47 -2.82 6.18 2.74
C MET A 47 -1.58 5.39 3.13
N MET A 48 -1.49 5.00 4.39
CA MET A 48 -0.39 4.20 4.94
C MET A 48 -0.93 3.06 5.80
N ALA A 49 -0.08 2.10 6.15
CA ALA A 49 -0.42 1.12 7.17
C ALA A 49 -0.51 1.77 8.56
N ARG A 50 -1.04 1.02 9.54
CA ARG A 50 -1.07 1.45 10.94
C ARG A 50 0.34 1.60 11.54
N GLN A 51 1.22 0.66 11.20
CA GLN A 51 2.59 0.58 11.70
C GLN A 51 3.53 1.30 10.72
N THR A 52 3.95 2.51 11.10
CA THR A 52 4.83 3.37 10.29
C THR A 52 6.20 3.62 10.95
N GLY A 53 6.51 2.95 12.07
CA GLY A 53 7.77 3.17 12.81
C GLY A 53 9.02 2.92 11.97
N VAL A 54 9.10 1.76 11.32
CA VAL A 54 10.24 1.36 10.47
C VAL A 54 10.36 2.23 9.21
N PHE A 55 9.26 2.81 8.75
CA PHE A 55 9.28 3.79 7.66
C PHE A 55 10.07 5.05 8.04
N TYR A 56 9.90 5.57 9.26
CA TYR A 56 10.69 6.72 9.70
C TYR A 56 12.18 6.37 9.82
N VAL A 57 12.53 5.15 10.23
CA VAL A 57 13.92 4.67 10.21
C VAL A 57 14.49 4.71 8.80
N THR A 58 13.72 4.25 7.80
CA THR A 58 14.13 4.31 6.38
C THR A 58 14.41 5.75 5.93
N VAL A 59 13.50 6.67 6.24
CA VAL A 59 13.66 8.09 5.89
C VAL A 59 14.90 8.68 6.57
N VAL A 60 15.10 8.42 7.87
CA VAL A 60 16.26 8.90 8.62
C VAL A 60 17.56 8.32 8.07
N LEU A 61 17.60 7.03 7.71
CA LEU A 61 18.79 6.43 7.14
C LEU A 61 19.15 7.05 5.79
N ILE A 62 18.18 7.21 4.88
CA ILE A 62 18.45 7.80 3.56
C ILE A 62 18.85 9.27 3.69
N VAL A 63 18.05 10.07 4.40
CA VAL A 63 18.31 11.51 4.56
C VAL A 63 19.60 11.74 5.35
N GLY A 64 19.82 10.99 6.44
CA GLY A 64 21.02 11.10 7.27
C GLY A 64 22.28 10.76 6.50
N THR A 65 22.30 9.61 5.80
CA THR A 65 23.46 9.20 4.99
C THR A 65 23.73 10.21 3.88
N CYS A 66 22.72 10.64 3.13
CA CYS A 66 22.91 11.67 2.10
C CYS A 66 23.34 13.03 2.68
N THR A 67 22.88 13.40 3.88
CA THR A 67 23.31 14.64 4.52
C THR A 67 24.79 14.57 4.91
N LEU A 68 25.23 13.45 5.49
CA LEU A 68 26.65 13.23 5.78
C LEU A 68 27.48 13.34 4.49
N PHE A 69 27.04 12.66 3.43
CA PHE A 69 27.67 12.71 2.11
C PHE A 69 27.83 14.15 1.59
N PHE A 70 26.75 14.94 1.61
CA PHE A 70 26.77 16.31 1.08
C PHE A 70 27.62 17.26 1.92
N VAL A 71 27.71 17.04 3.22
CA VAL A 71 28.43 17.93 4.14
C VAL A 71 29.92 17.60 4.19
N PHE A 72 30.29 16.31 4.23
CA PHE A 72 31.66 15.90 4.53
C PHE A 72 32.44 15.40 3.31
N ASP A 73 31.78 14.76 2.34
CA ASP A 73 32.44 14.12 1.20
C ASP A 73 32.33 14.96 -0.08
N CYS A 74 31.15 15.52 -0.36
CA CYS A 74 30.91 16.32 -1.55
C CYS A 74 31.81 17.53 -1.73
N PRO A 75 32.15 18.35 -0.71
CA PRO A 75 32.98 19.53 -0.92
C PRO A 75 34.34 19.18 -1.51
N TYR A 76 35.00 18.16 -0.96
CA TYR A 76 36.29 17.68 -1.45
C TYR A 76 36.15 17.04 -2.85
N LEU A 77 35.18 16.15 -3.02
CA LEU A 77 34.98 15.46 -4.30
C LEU A 77 34.60 16.42 -5.44
N ALA A 78 33.87 17.50 -5.14
CA ALA A 78 33.47 18.50 -6.11
C ALA A 78 34.65 19.35 -6.60
N THR A 79 35.62 19.66 -5.73
CA THR A 79 36.81 20.44 -6.09
C THR A 79 37.88 19.57 -6.75
N GLU A 80 38.15 18.39 -6.20
CA GLU A 80 39.28 17.56 -6.63
C GLU A 80 38.95 16.60 -7.78
N ILE A 81 37.68 16.24 -7.96
CA ILE A 81 37.27 15.24 -8.96
C ILE A 81 36.32 15.81 -9.99
N SER A 82 35.12 16.23 -9.57
CA SER A 82 34.14 16.77 -10.50
C SER A 82 33.00 17.53 -9.81
N PRO A 83 32.66 18.76 -10.25
CA PRO A 83 31.50 19.48 -9.74
C PRO A 83 30.16 18.83 -10.11
N ALA A 84 30.15 17.82 -10.99
CA ALA A 84 28.93 17.07 -11.34
C ALA A 84 28.48 16.11 -10.22
N ILE A 85 29.39 15.69 -9.32
CA ILE A 85 29.09 14.72 -8.24
C ILE A 85 27.90 15.17 -7.36
N PRO A 86 27.89 16.39 -6.78
CA PRO A 86 26.76 16.83 -5.97
C PRO A 86 25.46 16.94 -6.78
N ALA A 87 25.52 17.28 -8.08
CA ALA A 87 24.33 17.36 -8.92
C ALA A 87 23.72 15.96 -9.18
N VAL A 88 24.55 14.96 -9.49
CA VAL A 88 24.12 13.57 -9.67
C VAL A 88 23.56 13.00 -8.37
N ALA A 89 24.26 13.21 -7.25
CA ALA A 89 23.82 12.80 -5.93
C ALA A 89 22.46 13.41 -5.57
N GLY A 90 22.28 14.71 -5.82
CA GLY A 90 21.05 15.44 -5.52
C GLY A 90 19.88 14.93 -6.34
N PHE A 91 20.10 14.67 -7.62
CA PHE A 91 19.10 14.06 -8.50
C PHE A 91 18.70 12.67 -8.00
N LEU A 92 19.66 11.78 -7.73
CA LEU A 92 19.40 10.43 -7.24
C LEU A 92 18.65 10.45 -5.90
N PHE A 93 19.06 11.29 -4.96
CA PHE A 93 18.39 11.47 -3.67
C PHE A 93 16.93 11.89 -3.84
N LEU A 94 16.66 12.94 -4.61
CA LEU A 94 15.30 13.41 -4.85
C LEU A 94 14.43 12.36 -5.54
N PHE A 95 15.00 11.62 -6.48
CA PHE A 95 14.32 10.54 -7.19
C PHE A 95 13.97 9.36 -6.26
N VAL A 96 14.91 8.94 -5.41
CA VAL A 96 14.72 7.90 -4.38
C VAL A 96 13.65 8.33 -3.38
N MET A 97 13.71 9.56 -2.85
CA MET A 97 12.73 10.06 -1.89
C MET A 97 11.33 10.16 -2.51
N SER A 98 11.24 10.64 -3.75
CA SER A 98 9.98 10.74 -4.49
C SER A 98 9.34 9.36 -4.73
N SER A 99 10.14 8.36 -5.12
CA SER A 99 9.67 6.99 -5.35
C SER A 99 9.30 6.27 -4.05
N LEU A 100 10.05 6.48 -2.96
CA LEU A 100 9.71 6.01 -1.61
C LEU A 100 8.34 6.56 -1.18
N PHE A 101 8.16 7.89 -1.23
CA PHE A 101 6.90 8.51 -0.80
C PHE A 101 5.72 8.11 -1.68
N ARG A 102 5.93 7.99 -3.00
CA ARG A 102 4.89 7.51 -3.91
C ARG A 102 4.50 6.07 -3.60
N THR A 103 5.43 5.22 -3.21
CA THR A 103 5.14 3.85 -2.76
C THR A 103 4.38 3.84 -1.45
N SER A 104 4.87 4.61 -0.48
CA SER A 104 4.45 4.61 0.92
C SER A 104 3.05 5.20 1.10
N PHE A 105 2.72 6.28 0.40
CA PHE A 105 1.48 7.05 0.59
C PHE A 105 0.35 6.68 -0.39
N SER A 106 0.56 5.65 -1.22
CA SER A 106 -0.42 5.22 -2.22
C SER A 106 -1.38 4.15 -1.69
N ASP A 107 -2.57 4.08 -2.30
CA ASP A 107 -3.41 2.88 -2.23
C ASP A 107 -2.66 1.72 -2.92
N PRO A 108 -2.37 0.60 -2.22
CA PRO A 108 -1.66 -0.54 -2.80
C PRO A 108 -2.50 -1.38 -3.78
N GLY A 109 -3.81 -1.13 -3.85
CA GLY A 109 -4.77 -1.96 -4.57
C GLY A 109 -5.76 -2.62 -3.63
N VAL A 110 -6.26 -1.88 -2.64
CA VAL A 110 -7.25 -2.44 -1.71
C VAL A 110 -8.54 -2.79 -2.47
N ILE A 111 -9.00 -4.02 -2.24
CA ILE A 111 -10.27 -4.52 -2.75
C ILE A 111 -11.35 -4.16 -1.72
N PRO A 112 -12.46 -3.51 -2.14
CA PRO A 112 -13.59 -3.23 -1.27
C PRO A 112 -14.11 -4.50 -0.58
N ARG A 113 -14.60 -4.33 0.64
CA ARG A 113 -15.33 -5.41 1.34
C ARG A 113 -16.67 -5.60 0.64
N ALA A 114 -17.19 -6.83 0.64
CA ALA A 114 -18.54 -7.08 0.16
C ALA A 114 -19.53 -6.25 0.99
N THR A 115 -20.53 -5.70 0.31
CA THR A 115 -21.72 -5.14 0.94
C THR A 115 -22.45 -6.22 1.74
N THR A 116 -23.36 -5.82 2.62
CA THR A 116 -24.15 -6.77 3.43
C THR A 116 -24.89 -7.77 2.54
N ASP A 117 -25.50 -7.30 1.46
CA ASP A 117 -26.26 -8.13 0.52
C ASP A 117 -25.34 -9.07 -0.27
N GLU A 118 -24.22 -8.56 -0.81
CA GLU A 118 -23.22 -9.40 -1.49
C GLU A 118 -22.64 -10.47 -0.55
N ALA A 119 -22.37 -10.11 0.70
CA ALA A 119 -21.85 -11.03 1.70
C ALA A 119 -22.88 -12.13 2.01
N ALA A 120 -24.15 -11.77 2.19
CA ALA A 120 -25.23 -12.71 2.44
C ALA A 120 -25.43 -13.67 1.25
N ASP A 121 -25.35 -13.17 0.02
CA ASP A 121 -25.50 -14.00 -1.18
C ASP A 121 -24.30 -14.94 -1.38
N ILE A 122 -23.08 -14.47 -1.09
CA ILE A 122 -21.89 -15.33 -1.10
C ILE A 122 -22.00 -16.41 -0.01
N GLU A 123 -22.47 -16.06 1.19
CA GLU A 123 -22.65 -17.02 2.28
C GLU A 123 -23.72 -18.07 1.96
N LYS A 124 -24.86 -17.68 1.36
CA LYS A 124 -25.86 -18.62 0.85
C LYS A 124 -25.29 -19.59 -0.20
N GLN A 125 -24.50 -19.07 -1.14
CA GLN A 125 -23.83 -19.91 -2.16
C GLN A 125 -22.82 -20.88 -1.56
N ILE A 126 -22.17 -20.47 -0.47
CA ILE A 126 -21.31 -21.37 0.30
C ILE A 126 -22.20 -22.42 0.94
N GLU A 127 -23.25 -22.07 1.67
CA GLU A 127 -24.07 -22.97 2.49
C GLU A 127 -24.84 -24.06 1.75
N VAL A 128 -25.04 -23.98 0.42
CA VAL A 128 -25.75 -25.01 -0.34
C VAL A 128 -25.06 -26.38 -0.14
N PRO A 129 -25.68 -27.33 0.57
CA PRO A 129 -25.11 -28.65 0.78
C PRO A 129 -25.06 -29.37 -0.57
N ASN A 130 -24.09 -30.27 -0.73
CA ASN A 130 -24.18 -31.31 -1.76
C ASN A 130 -25.61 -31.84 -1.82
N GLY A 131 -26.13 -32.05 -3.03
CA GLY A 131 -27.45 -32.63 -3.25
C GLY A 131 -27.71 -33.84 -2.34
N SER A 132 -28.99 -34.10 -2.08
CA SER A 132 -29.62 -34.98 -1.07
C SER A 132 -29.16 -36.45 -0.93
N SER A 133 -27.91 -36.79 -1.28
CA SER A 133 -27.39 -38.16 -1.41
C SER A 133 -26.14 -38.46 -0.57
N SER A 134 -25.69 -37.58 0.34
CA SER A 134 -24.56 -37.88 1.24
C SER A 134 -24.95 -37.84 2.73
N PRO A 135 -24.80 -38.96 3.48
CA PRO A 135 -25.16 -39.03 4.90
C PRO A 135 -24.15 -38.35 5.84
N THR A 136 -23.09 -37.72 5.29
CA THR A 136 -22.11 -36.97 6.09
C THR A 136 -22.18 -35.48 5.75
N PHE A 137 -22.54 -34.67 6.75
CA PHE A 137 -22.42 -33.22 6.66
C PHE A 137 -20.95 -32.85 6.51
N ARG A 138 -20.52 -32.52 5.28
CA ARG A 138 -19.25 -31.84 5.04
C ARG A 138 -19.56 -30.37 4.83
N PRO A 139 -19.04 -29.46 5.66
CA PRO A 139 -19.21 -28.04 5.40
C PRO A 139 -18.67 -27.75 4.00
N PRO A 140 -19.43 -27.00 3.19
CA PRO A 140 -19.08 -26.75 1.80
C PRO A 140 -17.70 -26.10 1.69
N PRO A 141 -16.91 -26.47 0.67
CA PRO A 141 -15.55 -25.97 0.55
C PRO A 141 -15.60 -24.45 0.37
N ARG A 142 -15.02 -23.70 1.32
CA ARG A 142 -14.88 -22.22 1.27
C ARG A 142 -13.81 -21.77 0.27
N THR A 143 -13.76 -22.46 -0.85
CA THR A 143 -12.81 -22.30 -1.93
C THR A 143 -13.55 -22.43 -3.25
N LYS A 144 -13.29 -21.52 -4.17
CA LYS A 144 -13.87 -21.51 -5.52
C LYS A 144 -12.73 -21.71 -6.51
N GLU A 145 -12.93 -22.53 -7.53
CA GLU A 145 -11.95 -22.72 -8.60
C GLU A 145 -12.30 -21.84 -9.79
N VAL A 146 -11.28 -21.23 -10.39
CA VAL A 146 -11.40 -20.44 -11.62
C VAL A 146 -10.24 -20.80 -12.54
N VAL A 147 -10.45 -20.76 -13.85
CA VAL A 147 -9.40 -21.00 -14.84
C VAL A 147 -8.80 -19.68 -15.27
N VAL A 148 -7.48 -19.56 -15.18
CA VAL A 148 -6.71 -18.39 -15.63
C VAL A 148 -5.72 -18.86 -16.69
N SER A 149 -5.92 -18.45 -17.93
CA SER A 149 -5.07 -18.84 -19.08
C SER A 149 -4.85 -20.35 -19.20
N GLY A 150 -5.85 -21.17 -18.88
CA GLY A 150 -5.76 -22.64 -18.89
C GLY A 150 -5.26 -23.29 -17.60
N GLN A 151 -4.79 -22.52 -16.62
CA GLN A 151 -4.40 -23.02 -15.30
C GLN A 151 -5.55 -22.86 -14.28
N THR A 152 -5.94 -23.94 -13.61
CA THR A 152 -6.90 -23.87 -12.50
C THR A 152 -6.28 -23.19 -11.28
N VAL A 153 -6.91 -22.11 -10.81
CA VAL A 153 -6.50 -21.32 -9.64
C VAL A 153 -7.59 -21.42 -8.57
N LYS A 154 -7.18 -21.84 -7.36
CA LYS A 154 -8.05 -21.96 -6.20
C LYS A 154 -8.15 -20.65 -5.44
N LEU A 155 -9.33 -20.02 -5.48
CA LEU A 155 -9.68 -18.83 -4.72
C LEU A 155 -10.03 -19.21 -3.28
N LYS A 156 -9.57 -18.40 -2.33
CA LYS A 156 -9.86 -18.58 -0.90
C LYS A 156 -10.86 -17.51 -0.45
N TYR A 157 -11.86 -17.91 0.31
CA TYR A 157 -12.77 -16.96 0.95
C TYR A 157 -12.06 -16.15 2.05
N CYS A 158 -12.38 -14.87 2.15
CA CYS A 158 -11.88 -13.97 3.19
C CYS A 158 -12.98 -13.65 4.20
N PHE A 159 -12.85 -14.11 5.44
CA PHE A 159 -13.87 -13.85 6.48
C PHE A 159 -13.99 -12.38 6.88
N THR A 160 -12.89 -11.63 6.85
CA THR A 160 -12.90 -10.21 7.20
C THR A 160 -13.54 -9.35 6.12
N CYS A 161 -13.18 -9.60 4.85
CA CYS A 161 -13.64 -8.78 3.73
C CYS A 161 -14.91 -9.33 3.07
N LYS A 162 -15.35 -10.53 3.48
CA LYS A 162 -16.54 -11.23 2.98
C LYS A 162 -16.57 -11.46 1.46
N ILE A 163 -15.39 -11.67 0.87
CA ILE A 163 -15.22 -11.92 -0.57
C ILE A 163 -14.44 -13.22 -0.82
N PHE A 164 -14.71 -13.86 -1.96
CA PHE A 164 -13.71 -14.75 -2.56
C PHE A 164 -12.58 -13.90 -3.12
N ARG A 165 -11.37 -14.09 -2.59
CA ARG A 165 -10.20 -13.29 -3.00
C ARG A 165 -9.94 -13.54 -4.48
N PRO A 166 -9.93 -12.49 -5.33
CA PRO A 166 -9.56 -12.63 -6.74
C PRO A 166 -8.18 -13.30 -6.91
N PRO A 167 -7.87 -13.85 -8.10
CA PRO A 167 -6.54 -14.40 -8.36
C PRO A 167 -5.43 -13.42 -7.96
N ARG A 168 -4.37 -13.94 -7.34
CA ARG A 168 -3.21 -13.18 -6.82
C ARG A 168 -3.53 -12.20 -5.68
N ALA A 169 -4.77 -12.08 -5.23
CA ALA A 169 -5.10 -11.24 -4.07
C ALA A 169 -4.85 -12.00 -2.76
N SER A 170 -4.40 -11.27 -1.73
CA SER A 170 -4.26 -11.82 -0.38
C SER A 170 -4.72 -10.81 0.68
N HIS A 171 -5.19 -11.32 1.81
CA HIS A 171 -5.55 -10.50 2.95
C HIS A 171 -4.31 -10.23 3.80
N CYS A 172 -4.03 -8.96 4.07
CA CYS A 172 -3.00 -8.54 5.01
C CYS A 172 -3.68 -8.19 6.34
N SER A 173 -3.38 -8.95 7.40
CA SER A 173 -3.94 -8.73 8.75
C SER A 173 -3.44 -7.45 9.42
N LEU A 174 -2.27 -6.95 9.02
CA LEU A 174 -1.71 -5.69 9.54
C LEU A 174 -2.48 -4.47 9.03
N CYS A 175 -2.80 -4.45 7.74
CA CYS A 175 -3.64 -3.41 7.11
C CYS A 175 -5.14 -3.71 7.23
N ASP A 176 -5.50 -4.94 7.57
CA ASP A 176 -6.89 -5.45 7.65
C ASP A 176 -7.67 -5.30 6.34
N ASN A 177 -7.00 -5.60 5.22
CA ASN A 177 -7.54 -5.44 3.88
C ASN A 177 -7.08 -6.55 2.95
N CYS A 178 -7.95 -6.93 2.01
CA CYS A 178 -7.54 -7.67 0.82
C CYS A 178 -6.88 -6.71 -0.17
N VAL A 179 -5.69 -7.08 -0.65
CA VAL A 179 -4.92 -6.30 -1.62
C VAL A 179 -4.80 -7.10 -2.91
N GLU A 180 -5.10 -6.46 -4.03
CA GLU A 180 -4.97 -7.04 -5.36
C GLU A 180 -3.50 -7.19 -5.75
N ARG A 181 -3.16 -8.32 -6.40
CA ARG A 181 -1.77 -8.71 -6.72
C ARG A 181 -0.84 -8.43 -5.54
N PHE A 182 -1.22 -8.96 -4.37
CA PHE A 182 -0.51 -8.72 -3.13
C PHE A 182 0.89 -9.29 -3.21
N ASP A 183 1.89 -8.44 -2.99
CA ASP A 183 3.28 -8.83 -2.99
C ASP A 183 3.73 -9.15 -1.56
N HIS A 184 3.75 -8.14 -0.69
CA HIS A 184 4.04 -8.30 0.72
C HIS A 184 3.57 -7.07 1.52
N HIS A 185 3.61 -7.17 2.85
CA HIS A 185 3.54 -6.01 3.72
C HIS A 185 4.97 -5.56 4.03
N CYS A 186 5.30 -4.30 3.77
CA CYS A 186 6.65 -3.80 3.94
C CYS A 186 6.70 -2.75 5.06
N PRO A 187 7.31 -3.07 6.21
CA PRO A 187 7.48 -2.11 7.30
C PRO A 187 8.35 -0.90 6.89
N TRP A 188 9.35 -1.11 6.03
CA TRP A 188 10.29 -0.08 5.57
C TRP A 188 9.62 1.01 4.71
N VAL A 189 8.58 0.68 3.96
CA VAL A 189 7.76 1.69 3.25
C VAL A 189 6.50 2.07 4.04
N GLY A 190 6.26 1.43 5.20
CA GLY A 190 5.09 1.69 6.05
C GLY A 190 3.75 1.39 5.36
N ASN A 191 3.71 0.45 4.41
CA ASN A 191 2.51 0.11 3.66
C ASN A 191 2.59 -1.31 3.06
N CYS A 192 1.46 -1.82 2.56
CA CYS A 192 1.48 -2.97 1.66
C CYS A 192 2.06 -2.59 0.30
N VAL A 193 2.74 -3.55 -0.33
CA VAL A 193 3.12 -3.50 -1.74
C VAL A 193 2.17 -4.42 -2.50
N GLY A 194 1.50 -3.87 -3.52
CA GLY A 194 0.51 -4.56 -4.32
C GLY A 194 0.37 -3.97 -5.72
N LYS A 195 -0.69 -4.33 -6.44
CA LYS A 195 -0.86 -3.98 -7.86
C LYS A 195 -0.64 -2.51 -8.20
N ARG A 196 -1.14 -1.58 -7.36
CA ARG A 196 -1.16 -0.16 -7.69
C ARG A 196 0.14 0.58 -7.39
N ASN A 197 0.93 0.09 -6.42
CA ASN A 197 2.17 0.75 -6.00
C ASN A 197 3.45 -0.07 -6.26
N TYR A 198 3.36 -1.33 -6.70
CA TYR A 198 4.53 -2.17 -6.99
C TYR A 198 5.52 -1.52 -7.95
N ARG A 199 5.06 -0.83 -9.01
CA ARG A 199 5.95 -0.15 -9.95
C ARG A 199 6.83 0.91 -9.28
N TYR A 200 6.27 1.64 -8.30
CA TYR A 200 7.00 2.67 -7.57
C TYR A 200 7.93 2.04 -6.55
N PHE A 201 7.52 0.93 -5.92
CA PHE A 201 8.38 0.15 -5.04
C PHE A 201 9.60 -0.37 -5.80
N TYR A 202 9.39 -0.93 -7.00
CA TYR A 202 10.48 -1.41 -7.85
C TYR A 202 11.42 -0.27 -8.26
N ILE A 203 10.88 0.86 -8.73
CA ILE A 203 11.71 2.05 -9.05
C ILE A 203 12.47 2.53 -7.81
N PHE A 204 11.85 2.54 -6.64
CA PHE A 204 12.48 2.91 -5.38
C PHE A 204 13.67 2.00 -5.04
N ILE A 205 13.51 0.68 -5.03
CA ILE A 205 14.62 -0.22 -4.67
C ILE A 205 15.75 -0.19 -5.70
N ILE A 206 15.45 -0.05 -6.99
CA ILE A 206 16.48 0.04 -8.04
C ILE A 206 17.23 1.36 -7.93
N SER A 207 16.53 2.48 -7.79
CA SER A 207 17.18 3.78 -7.62
C SER A 207 17.93 3.91 -6.30
N LEU A 208 17.42 3.30 -5.22
CA LEU A 208 18.12 3.24 -3.94
C LEU A 208 19.40 2.41 -4.08
N ALA A 209 19.38 1.29 -4.82
CA ALA A 209 20.59 0.53 -5.11
C ALA A 209 21.64 1.36 -5.85
N PHE A 210 21.23 2.11 -6.88
CA PHE A 210 22.13 3.03 -7.59
C PHE A 210 22.68 4.13 -6.68
N LEU A 211 21.84 4.76 -5.86
CA LEU A 211 22.25 5.78 -4.89
C LEU A 211 23.25 5.20 -3.87
N CYS A 212 22.97 4.02 -3.31
CA CYS A 212 23.86 3.37 -2.34
C CYS A 212 25.23 3.04 -2.94
N VAL A 213 25.26 2.47 -4.16
CA VAL A 213 26.53 2.19 -4.85
C VAL A 213 27.28 3.49 -5.16
N PHE A 214 26.58 4.50 -5.69
CA PHE A 214 27.17 5.79 -6.03
C PHE A 214 27.81 6.48 -4.81
N VAL A 215 27.05 6.61 -3.71
CA VAL A 215 27.54 7.22 -2.47
C VAL A 215 28.69 6.40 -1.89
N PHE A 216 28.56 5.08 -1.83
CA PHE A 216 29.63 4.22 -1.32
C PHE A 216 30.92 4.37 -2.13
N SER A 217 30.85 4.36 -3.47
CA SER A 217 32.03 4.58 -4.32
C SER A 217 32.68 5.95 -4.10
N CYS A 218 31.86 7.00 -3.92
CA CYS A 218 32.35 8.34 -3.64
C CYS A 218 33.05 8.43 -2.28
N VAL A 219 32.45 7.87 -1.23
CA VAL A 219 33.02 7.82 0.14
C VAL A 219 34.35 7.06 0.13
N ILE A 220 34.40 5.89 -0.52
CA ILE A 220 35.66 5.13 -0.63
C ILE A 220 36.72 5.94 -1.37
N THR A 221 36.33 6.66 -2.43
CA THR A 221 37.26 7.51 -3.18
C THR A 221 37.78 8.64 -2.29
N HIS A 222 36.92 9.38 -1.61
CA HIS A 222 37.33 10.43 -0.68
C HIS A 222 38.30 9.90 0.38
N LEU A 223 37.99 8.76 1.02
CA LEU A 223 38.85 8.14 2.02
C LEU A 223 40.22 7.71 1.46
N VAL A 224 40.26 7.15 0.24
CA VAL A 224 41.51 6.74 -0.41
C VAL A 224 42.39 7.95 -0.72
N PHE A 225 41.81 9.05 -1.19
CA PHE A 225 42.57 10.27 -1.48
C PHE A 225 43.08 10.93 -0.19
N VAL A 226 42.24 11.07 0.84
CA VAL A 226 42.67 11.56 2.15
C VAL A 226 43.77 10.68 2.74
N ALA A 227 43.71 9.36 2.58
CA ALA A 227 44.74 8.45 3.07
C ALA A 227 46.09 8.58 2.32
N ARG A 228 46.08 8.98 1.04
CA ARG A 228 47.31 9.22 0.27
C ARG A 228 48.04 10.49 0.68
N ASP A 229 47.28 11.51 1.10
CA ASP A 229 47.81 12.82 1.46
C ASP A 229 48.29 12.90 2.91
N GLN A 230 48.32 11.78 3.65
CA GLN A 230 48.68 11.74 5.07
C GLN A 230 49.83 10.76 5.31
N ASP A 231 50.71 11.10 6.25
CA ASP A 231 51.87 10.26 6.61
C ASP A 231 51.47 8.93 7.28
N SER A 232 50.26 8.85 7.84
CA SER A 232 49.72 7.61 8.40
C SER A 232 48.20 7.49 8.22
N PHE A 233 47.73 6.25 8.10
CA PHE A 233 46.30 5.92 7.98
C PHE A 233 45.48 6.36 9.20
N LEU A 234 46.08 6.37 10.40
CA LEU A 234 45.41 6.80 11.63
C LEU A 234 45.05 8.29 11.58
N GLU A 235 45.93 9.12 11.01
CA GLU A 235 45.67 10.56 10.84
C GLU A 235 44.58 10.82 9.78
N ALA A 236 44.53 10.00 8.72
CA ALA A 236 43.43 10.04 7.75
C ALA A 236 42.06 9.75 8.39
N ILE A 237 41.99 8.75 9.29
CA ILE A 237 40.76 8.43 10.05
C ILE A 237 40.34 9.60 10.94
N LYS A 238 41.29 10.20 11.68
CA LYS A 238 41.01 11.33 12.58
C LYS A 238 40.50 12.56 11.83
N LYS A 239 40.95 12.75 10.58
CA LYS A 239 40.57 13.88 9.74
C LYS A 239 39.16 13.75 9.19
N SER A 240 38.69 12.54 8.89
CA SER A 240 37.38 12.29 8.27
C SER A 240 36.55 11.23 9.01
N PRO A 241 36.26 11.39 10.31
CA PRO A 241 35.50 10.40 11.09
C PRO A 241 34.07 10.20 10.56
N ALA A 242 33.45 11.26 10.04
CA ALA A 242 32.11 11.19 9.46
C ALA A 242 32.06 10.27 8.22
N SER A 243 33.01 10.41 7.29
CA SER A 243 33.10 9.58 6.09
C SER A 243 33.43 8.11 6.42
N ILE A 244 34.13 7.84 7.53
CA ILE A 244 34.32 6.47 8.02
C ILE A 244 33.00 5.86 8.51
N VAL A 245 32.25 6.60 9.34
CA VAL A 245 30.93 6.16 9.83
C VAL A 245 30.00 5.92 8.65
N GLU A 246 29.97 6.83 7.68
CA GLU A 246 29.20 6.70 6.45
C GLU A 246 29.62 5.46 5.65
N GLY A 247 30.93 5.27 5.44
CA GLY A 247 31.47 4.11 4.74
C GLY A 247 31.04 2.77 5.35
N VAL A 248 31.01 2.68 6.69
CA VAL A 248 30.53 1.49 7.41
C VAL A 248 29.02 1.29 7.19
N VAL A 249 28.21 2.35 7.32
CA VAL A 249 26.76 2.28 7.09
C VAL A 249 26.47 1.85 5.65
N CYS A 250 27.17 2.43 4.67
CA CYS A 250 27.05 2.07 3.26
C CYS A 250 27.49 0.64 2.99
N PHE A 251 28.59 0.17 3.57
CA PHE A 251 29.09 -1.20 3.37
C PHE A 251 28.03 -2.25 3.73
N PHE A 252 27.39 -2.14 4.90
CA PHE A 252 26.34 -3.09 5.29
C PHE A 252 25.05 -2.91 4.49
N SER A 253 24.72 -1.68 4.10
CA SER A 253 23.50 -1.37 3.37
C SER A 253 23.55 -1.85 1.91
N VAL A 254 24.68 -1.68 1.22
CA VAL A 254 24.81 -1.97 -0.22
C VAL A 254 24.48 -3.42 -0.54
N TRP A 255 25.00 -4.39 0.22
CA TRP A 255 24.74 -5.81 -0.02
C TRP A 255 23.26 -6.17 0.16
N SER A 256 22.63 -5.63 1.20
CA SER A 256 21.21 -5.87 1.47
C SER A 256 20.32 -5.28 0.38
N ILE A 257 20.57 -4.03 -0.02
CA ILE A 257 19.77 -3.33 -1.04
C ILE A 257 19.99 -3.93 -2.43
N LEU A 258 21.22 -4.28 -2.81
CA LEU A 258 21.50 -4.96 -4.08
C LEU A 258 20.83 -6.34 -4.15
N GLY A 259 20.87 -7.11 -3.06
CA GLY A 259 20.17 -8.39 -2.98
C GLY A 259 18.66 -8.25 -3.18
N LEU A 260 18.04 -7.27 -2.51
CA LEU A 260 16.62 -6.98 -2.67
C LEU A 260 16.26 -6.52 -4.09
N ALA A 261 17.06 -5.63 -4.67
CA ALA A 261 16.92 -5.16 -6.05
C ALA A 261 17.02 -6.32 -7.06
N GLY A 262 17.99 -7.22 -6.87
CA GLY A 262 18.16 -8.43 -7.68
C GLY A 262 16.96 -9.37 -7.56
N PHE A 263 16.51 -9.66 -6.34
CA PHE A 263 15.36 -10.53 -6.09
C PHE A 263 14.07 -10.01 -6.75
N HIS A 264 13.76 -8.72 -6.59
CA HIS A 264 12.58 -8.16 -7.24
C HIS A 264 12.74 -8.01 -8.76
N THR A 265 13.97 -7.91 -9.27
CA THR A 265 14.23 -8.00 -10.71
C THR A 265 13.90 -9.39 -11.24
N TYR A 266 14.35 -10.44 -10.54
CA TYR A 266 13.95 -11.83 -10.82
C TYR A 266 12.41 -11.98 -10.85
N LEU A 267 11.72 -11.60 -9.78
CA LEU A 267 10.25 -11.69 -9.70
C LEU A 267 9.55 -10.94 -10.83
N THR A 268 10.05 -9.75 -11.16
CA THR A 268 9.52 -8.92 -12.25
C THR A 268 9.72 -9.57 -13.61
N THR A 269 10.91 -10.14 -13.87
CA THR A 269 11.21 -10.86 -15.12
C THR A 269 10.47 -12.19 -15.25
N SER A 270 9.99 -12.77 -14.13
CA SER A 270 9.16 -13.97 -14.11
C SER A 270 7.65 -13.69 -13.97
N ASN A 271 7.23 -12.42 -13.87
CA ASN A 271 5.87 -11.98 -13.55
C ASN A 271 5.24 -12.71 -12.35
N GLN A 272 6.03 -12.86 -11.29
CA GLN A 272 5.61 -13.41 -10.01
C GLN A 272 5.63 -12.33 -8.94
N THR A 273 4.83 -12.52 -7.89
CA THR A 273 4.91 -11.75 -6.65
C THR A 273 5.75 -12.51 -5.62
N THR A 274 6.34 -11.82 -4.65
CA THR A 274 7.05 -12.45 -3.52
C THR A 274 6.14 -13.45 -2.80
N ASN A 275 4.86 -13.10 -2.61
CA ASN A 275 3.89 -14.01 -2.01
C ASN A 275 3.62 -15.28 -2.84
N GLU A 276 3.72 -15.22 -4.18
CA GLU A 276 3.56 -16.40 -5.04
C GLU A 276 4.81 -17.28 -5.01
N ASP A 277 5.99 -16.67 -5.06
CA ASP A 277 7.28 -17.34 -5.02
C ASP A 277 7.49 -18.08 -3.69
N ILE A 278 7.30 -17.41 -2.55
CA ILE A 278 7.44 -18.01 -1.20
C ILE A 278 6.46 -19.17 -1.01
N LYS A 279 5.24 -19.08 -1.55
CA LYS A 279 4.26 -20.18 -1.47
C LYS A 279 4.58 -21.32 -2.42
N GLY A 280 5.54 -21.14 -3.33
CA GLY A 280 5.82 -22.06 -4.43
C GLY A 280 4.59 -22.25 -5.32
N SER A 281 3.80 -21.19 -5.54
CA SER A 281 2.51 -21.26 -6.26
C SER A 281 2.64 -21.90 -7.65
N PHE A 282 3.78 -21.70 -8.31
CA PHE A 282 4.09 -22.21 -9.65
C PHE A 282 5.32 -23.13 -9.65
N SER A 283 5.65 -23.72 -8.49
CA SER A 283 6.76 -24.66 -8.39
C SER A 283 6.40 -25.99 -9.05
N SER A 284 7.29 -26.55 -9.85
CA SER A 284 7.14 -27.90 -10.45
C SER A 284 6.95 -29.00 -9.39
N LYS A 285 7.37 -28.76 -8.15
CA LYS A 285 7.11 -29.65 -7.00
C LYS A 285 5.62 -29.85 -6.70
N ARG A 286 4.74 -28.97 -7.21
CA ARG A 286 3.28 -29.07 -7.07
C ARG A 286 2.61 -29.92 -8.16
N GLY A 287 3.36 -30.33 -9.18
CA GLY A 287 2.86 -31.09 -10.32
C GLY A 287 3.53 -30.63 -11.62
N GLN A 288 3.70 -31.56 -12.56
CA GLN A 288 4.34 -31.27 -13.85
C GLN A 288 3.52 -30.30 -14.71
N ASP A 289 2.19 -30.27 -14.53
CA ASP A 289 1.29 -29.39 -15.29
C ASP A 289 1.10 -27.99 -14.67
N VAL A 290 1.76 -27.69 -13.56
CA VAL A 290 1.64 -26.39 -12.90
C VAL A 290 2.64 -25.41 -13.52
N TYR A 291 2.12 -24.41 -14.23
CA TYR A 291 2.93 -23.32 -14.79
C TYR A 291 2.46 -21.96 -14.28
N ASN A 292 3.24 -20.90 -14.56
CA ASN A 292 2.84 -19.53 -14.25
C ASN A 292 1.93 -18.98 -15.38
N PRO A 293 0.60 -18.88 -15.19
CA PRO A 293 -0.33 -18.43 -16.22
C PRO A 293 -0.23 -16.92 -16.51
N TYR A 294 0.57 -16.19 -15.73
CA TYR A 294 0.79 -14.75 -15.88
C TYR A 294 2.08 -14.43 -16.65
N SER A 295 2.94 -15.42 -16.90
CA SER A 295 4.15 -15.22 -17.70
C SER A 295 3.79 -14.93 -19.16
N ARG A 296 4.50 -13.99 -19.79
CA ARG A 296 4.37 -13.65 -21.21
C ARG A 296 5.48 -14.27 -22.08
N GLY A 297 6.15 -15.30 -21.57
CA GLY A 297 7.16 -16.08 -22.31
C GLY A 297 8.57 -15.47 -22.37
N SER A 298 8.72 -14.14 -22.32
CA SER A 298 10.04 -13.48 -22.30
C SER A 298 10.24 -12.56 -21.09
N LEU A 299 11.50 -12.42 -20.66
CA LEU A 299 11.88 -11.57 -19.52
C LEU A 299 11.46 -10.12 -19.73
N LEU A 300 11.69 -9.58 -20.93
CA LEU A 300 11.33 -8.20 -21.30
C LEU A 300 9.82 -7.99 -21.34
N SER A 301 9.07 -8.94 -21.92
CA SER A 301 7.60 -8.86 -21.98
C SER A 301 6.98 -8.92 -20.58
N ASN A 302 7.55 -9.75 -19.70
CA ASN A 302 7.18 -9.78 -18.29
C ASN A 302 7.48 -8.44 -17.60
N CYS A 303 8.67 -7.88 -17.77
CA CYS A 303 9.02 -6.57 -17.20
C CYS A 303 8.08 -5.47 -17.68
N ALA A 304 7.84 -5.38 -19.00
CA ALA A 304 6.93 -4.39 -19.58
C ALA A 304 5.49 -4.57 -19.06
N SER A 305 5.01 -5.81 -18.97
CA SER A 305 3.70 -6.13 -18.38
C SER A 305 3.59 -5.68 -16.91
N VAL A 306 4.65 -5.84 -16.12
CA VAL A 306 4.63 -5.51 -14.70
C VAL A 306 4.82 -4.01 -14.43
N LEU A 307 5.74 -3.36 -15.14
CA LEU A 307 6.19 -2.00 -14.85
C LEU A 307 5.52 -0.95 -15.75
N CYS A 308 5.24 -1.28 -17.01
CA CYS A 308 4.78 -0.35 -18.03
C CYS A 308 3.28 -0.45 -18.34
N SER A 309 2.57 -1.44 -17.77
CA SER A 309 1.12 -1.52 -17.93
C SER A 309 0.41 -0.25 -17.40
N PRO A 310 -0.73 0.15 -18.00
CA PRO A 310 -1.53 1.26 -17.49
C PRO A 310 -1.81 1.12 -15.99
N ALA A 311 -1.75 2.24 -15.26
CA ALA A 311 -2.11 2.23 -13.84
C ALA A 311 -3.61 1.96 -13.73
N PRO A 312 -4.04 0.87 -13.05
CA PRO A 312 -5.48 0.65 -12.85
C PRO A 312 -6.07 1.82 -12.05
N PRO A 313 -7.40 2.03 -12.05
CA PRO A 313 -8.06 2.96 -11.12
C PRO A 313 -8.07 2.40 -9.69
N SER A 314 -8.29 3.25 -8.69
CA SER A 314 -8.48 2.79 -7.31
C SER A 314 -9.88 2.23 -7.18
N MET A 315 -10.02 1.08 -6.53
CA MET A 315 -11.34 0.48 -6.26
C MET A 315 -12.00 1.09 -5.02
N ILE A 316 -11.27 1.92 -4.26
CA ILE A 316 -11.79 2.59 -3.07
C ILE A 316 -11.97 4.09 -3.34
N ASP A 317 -13.20 4.57 -3.18
CA ASP A 317 -13.51 5.99 -3.23
C ASP A 317 -13.26 6.62 -1.86
N ARG A 318 -12.01 7.00 -1.58
CA ARG A 318 -11.62 7.54 -0.27
C ARG A 318 -12.27 8.88 0.06
N ARG A 319 -12.44 9.75 -0.95
CA ARG A 319 -12.88 11.16 -0.78
C ARG A 319 -14.38 11.37 -1.03
N GLY A 320 -15.07 10.33 -1.45
CA GLY A 320 -16.52 10.31 -1.51
C GLY A 320 -17.16 10.54 -0.15
N VAL A 321 -18.41 10.97 -0.21
CA VAL A 321 -19.26 11.17 0.97
C VAL A 321 -19.93 9.84 1.32
N VAL A 322 -20.08 9.57 2.61
CA VAL A 322 -20.92 8.49 3.09
C VAL A 322 -22.37 8.94 2.92
N ILE A 323 -23.08 8.29 2.01
CA ILE A 323 -24.53 8.43 1.94
C ILE A 323 -25.06 7.53 3.07
N PRO A 324 -25.79 8.06 4.06
CA PRO A 324 -26.47 7.22 5.03
C PRO A 324 -27.35 6.27 4.23
N GLU A 325 -27.04 4.97 4.26
CA GLU A 325 -28.00 3.96 3.83
C GLU A 325 -29.28 4.27 4.60
N SER A 326 -30.37 4.51 3.88
CA SER A 326 -31.69 4.55 4.48
C SER A 326 -31.80 3.29 5.33
N VAL A 327 -31.82 3.47 6.65
CA VAL A 327 -32.00 2.37 7.61
C VAL A 327 -33.07 1.45 7.04
N PRO A 328 -32.80 0.15 6.82
CA PRO A 328 -33.85 -0.74 6.37
C PRO A 328 -34.93 -0.66 7.43
N VAL A 329 -36.09 -0.12 7.04
CA VAL A 329 -37.27 -0.11 7.90
C VAL A 329 -37.63 -1.57 8.06
N VAL A 330 -37.18 -2.18 9.15
CA VAL A 330 -37.72 -3.45 9.61
C VAL A 330 -39.19 -3.15 9.93
N ARG A 331 -40.07 -3.48 8.98
CA ARG A 331 -41.50 -3.51 9.23
C ARG A 331 -41.73 -4.74 10.10
N ASP A 332 -41.93 -4.51 11.39
CA ASP A 332 -42.62 -5.52 12.21
C ASP A 332 -44.00 -5.75 11.59
N SER A 333 -44.52 -6.96 11.74
CA SER A 333 -45.75 -7.47 11.09
C SER A 333 -47.04 -6.68 11.35
N TYR A 334 -46.96 -5.54 12.06
CA TYR A 334 -48.05 -4.63 12.38
C TYR A 334 -47.75 -3.13 12.11
N GLY A 335 -46.74 -2.82 11.29
CA GLY A 335 -46.64 -1.51 10.63
C GLY A 335 -46.30 -0.28 11.51
N THR A 336 -45.73 -0.46 12.71
CA THR A 336 -45.29 0.66 13.55
C THR A 336 -43.78 0.92 13.40
N VAL A 337 -43.39 2.14 13.03
CA VAL A 337 -41.98 2.55 12.91
C VAL A 337 -41.42 2.89 14.29
N LYS A 338 -40.50 2.06 14.82
CA LYS A 338 -39.65 2.45 15.96
C LYS A 338 -38.33 3.00 15.42
N THR A 339 -38.11 4.30 15.58
CA THR A 339 -36.81 4.93 15.32
C THR A 339 -35.84 4.53 16.44
N PHE A 340 -34.82 3.74 16.12
CA PHE A 340 -33.71 3.51 17.04
C PHE A 340 -32.86 4.78 17.13
N HIS A 341 -32.89 5.42 18.30
CA HIS A 341 -32.03 6.54 18.62
C HIS A 341 -30.66 5.98 19.03
N VAL A 342 -29.63 6.22 18.22
CA VAL A 342 -28.24 5.94 18.62
C VAL A 342 -27.84 7.02 19.61
N PRO A 343 -27.57 6.71 20.90
CA PRO A 343 -27.17 7.72 21.84
C PRO A 343 -25.79 8.28 21.45
N PRO A 344 -25.59 9.61 21.49
CA PRO A 344 -24.28 10.19 21.21
C PRO A 344 -23.26 9.73 22.26
N ARG A 345 -22.04 9.42 21.80
CA ARG A 345 -20.90 9.17 22.70
C ARG A 345 -20.64 10.42 23.53
N VAL A 346 -20.60 10.25 24.84
CA VAL A 346 -20.15 11.27 25.80
C VAL A 346 -18.66 11.52 25.53
N CYS A 347 -18.34 12.68 24.96
CA CYS A 347 -16.98 13.20 25.00
C CYS A 347 -16.71 13.67 26.43
N ASN A 348 -15.77 13.00 27.11
CA ASN A 348 -15.31 13.40 28.43
C ASN A 348 -14.50 14.69 28.28
N THR A 349 -15.17 15.84 28.39
CA THR A 349 -14.50 17.14 28.54
C THR A 349 -14.07 17.29 29.99
N GLY A 350 -12.77 17.38 30.21
CA GLY A 350 -12.17 17.57 31.53
C GLY A 350 -12.81 18.75 32.26
N THR A 351 -13.15 18.52 33.52
CA THR A 351 -13.53 19.54 34.48
C THR A 351 -12.34 20.47 34.72
N ALA A 352 -12.45 21.71 34.23
CA ALA A 352 -11.83 22.85 34.91
C ALA A 352 -12.73 23.21 36.09
N LEU A 353 -12.16 23.40 37.28
CA LEU A 353 -12.80 24.06 38.42
C LEU A 353 -11.90 25.21 38.90
N PRO A 354 -12.49 26.25 39.52
CA PRO A 354 -12.04 27.63 39.45
C PRO A 354 -11.23 28.09 40.68
N THR A 355 -10.53 29.21 40.45
CA THR A 355 -9.86 30.15 41.39
C THR A 355 -8.88 29.58 42.40
#